data_AF-A0A4Q3F8A5-F1
#
_entry.id   AF-A0A4Q3F8A5-F1
#
_cell.length_a   1.000
_cell.length_b   1.000
_cell.length_c   1.000
_cell.angle_alpha   90.00
_cell.angle_beta   90.00
_cell.angle_gamma   90.00
#
_symmetry.space_group_name_H-M   'P 1'
#
loop_
_entity.id
_entity.type
_entity.pdbx_description
1 polymer ?
#
loop_
_entity_poly.entity_id
_entity_poly.type
_entity_poly.pdbx_seq_one_letter_code
_entity_poly.pdbx_strand_id
1 'polypeptide(L)'
;ESVLKNITKDQNTQFTIIGNKRDYDLDKNCTPLGTVKNISEAIVGDVVISAAGQNTIAELLSLNKRLILLPEPRPYNEQVIHATMLANQHVALLAQETFSAEQWQNLLQKATVFTPSSKNLVNASAPEAIAQKMKNWYA
;
A
#
# COMPACT_ATOMS: atom_id res chain seq x y z
N GLU A 1 6.26 -11.08 13.23
CA GLU A 1 7.31 -10.15 13.74
C GLU A 1 8.59 -10.24 12.91
N SER A 2 8.99 -11.43 12.47
CA SER A 2 10.09 -11.61 11.51
C SER A 2 9.99 -10.71 10.27
N VAL A 3 8.80 -10.59 9.66
CA VAL A 3 8.58 -9.72 8.49
C VAL A 3 8.94 -8.27 8.80
N LEU A 4 8.42 -7.72 9.90
CA LEU A 4 8.68 -6.34 10.30
C LEU A 4 10.18 -6.12 10.56
N LYS A 5 10.82 -7.02 11.32
CA LYS A 5 12.28 -6.99 11.58
C LYS A 5 13.12 -7.03 10.30
N ASN A 6 12.64 -7.73 9.25
CA ASN A 6 13.32 -7.76 7.96
C ASN A 6 13.13 -6.44 7.19
N ILE A 7 11.91 -5.88 7.18
CA ILE A 7 11.61 -4.59 6.54
C ILE A 7 12.45 -3.47 7.16
N THR A 8 12.50 -3.41 8.50
CA THR A 8 13.07 -2.29 9.27
C THR A 8 14.56 -2.44 9.55
N LYS A 9 15.20 -3.49 9.03
CA LYS A 9 16.58 -3.84 9.35
C LYS A 9 17.59 -2.72 9.06
N ASP A 10 17.39 -2.01 7.95
CA ASP A 10 18.23 -0.87 7.57
C ASP A 10 17.89 0.38 8.38
N GLN A 11 18.77 0.73 9.30
CA GLN A 11 18.59 1.86 10.22
C GLN A 11 18.69 3.23 9.54
N ASN A 12 19.11 3.29 8.28
CA ASN A 12 19.13 4.53 7.49
C ASN A 12 17.75 4.87 6.90
N THR A 13 16.85 3.89 6.81
CA THR A 13 15.49 4.09 6.31
C THR A 13 14.55 4.35 7.48
N GLN A 14 13.81 5.45 7.43
CA GLN A 14 12.82 5.81 8.45
C GLN A 14 11.42 5.32 8.04
N PHE A 15 10.70 4.73 9.00
CA PHE A 15 9.36 4.18 8.78
C PHE A 15 8.34 4.88 9.67
N THR A 16 7.20 5.24 9.09
CA THR A 16 6.00 5.62 9.83
C THR A 16 5.04 4.44 9.82
N ILE A 17 4.65 3.96 11.00
CA ILE A 17 3.77 2.79 11.16
C ILE A 17 2.37 3.26 11.53
N ILE A 18 1.40 2.96 10.68
CA ILE A 18 0.00 3.35 10.86
C ILE A 18 -0.85 2.09 11.10
N GLY A 19 -1.78 2.18 12.04
CA GLY A 19 -2.60 1.07 12.50
C GLY A 19 -2.23 0.60 13.91
N ASN A 20 -3.14 -0.11 14.56
CA ASN A 20 -3.05 -0.48 15.98
C ASN A 20 -3.49 -1.94 16.22
N LYS A 21 -3.25 -2.85 15.26
CA LYS A 21 -3.70 -4.25 15.37
C LYS A 21 -3.15 -4.94 16.63
N ARG A 22 -1.96 -4.53 17.08
CA ARG A 22 -1.31 -4.90 18.34
C ARG A 22 -0.09 -4.02 18.58
N ASP A 23 0.49 -4.11 19.76
CA ASP A 23 1.81 -3.55 20.06
C ASP A 23 2.91 -4.39 19.40
N TYR A 24 3.88 -3.70 18.81
CA TYR A 24 5.06 -4.30 18.19
C TYR A 24 6.31 -3.75 18.85
N ASP A 25 7.30 -4.61 19.07
CA ASP A 25 8.67 -4.19 19.39
C ASP A 25 9.28 -3.61 18.11
N LEU A 26 9.26 -2.28 18.02
CA LEU A 26 9.70 -1.53 16.84
C LEU A 26 11.15 -1.09 16.98
N ASP A 27 11.91 -1.19 15.89
CA ASP A 27 13.27 -0.66 15.81
C ASP A 27 13.26 0.88 15.94
N LYS A 28 14.42 1.46 16.29
CA LYS A 28 14.59 2.90 16.55
C LYS A 28 14.26 3.80 15.35
N ASN A 29 14.29 3.24 14.14
CA ASN A 29 13.94 3.91 12.88
C ASN A 29 12.44 3.84 12.55
N CYS A 30 11.59 3.39 13.48
CA CYS A 30 10.15 3.30 13.30
C CYS A 30 9.40 4.24 14.25
N THR A 31 8.50 5.05 13.67
CA THR A 31 7.61 5.94 14.43
C THR A 31 6.17 5.40 14.35
N PRO A 32 5.60 4.88 15.44
CA PRO A 32 4.19 4.46 15.46
C PRO A 32 3.26 5.66 15.59
N LEU A 33 2.24 5.72 14.73
CA LEU A 33 1.14 6.71 14.83
C LEU A 33 -0.17 6.10 15.35
N GLY A 34 -0.31 4.77 15.31
CA GLY A 34 -1.56 4.10 15.68
C GLY A 34 -2.69 4.38 14.68
N THR A 35 -3.93 4.42 15.17
CA THR A 35 -5.08 4.79 14.34
C THR A 35 -5.09 6.29 14.05
N VAL A 36 -5.23 6.65 12.77
CA VAL A 36 -5.28 8.05 12.33
C VAL A 36 -6.68 8.39 11.83
N LYS A 37 -7.08 9.65 12.00
CA LYS A 37 -8.37 10.16 11.50
C LYS A 37 -8.34 10.49 10.01
N ASN A 38 -7.21 11.00 9.52
CA ASN A 38 -7.01 11.34 8.13
C ASN A 38 -5.70 10.71 7.63
N ILE A 39 -5.82 9.70 6.78
CA ILE A 39 -4.66 8.97 6.25
C ILE A 39 -3.84 9.83 5.28
N SER A 40 -4.48 10.74 4.55
CA SER A 40 -3.78 11.64 3.61
C SER A 40 -2.81 12.58 4.32
N GLU A 41 -3.15 13.02 5.53
CA GLU A 41 -2.27 13.84 6.38
C GLU A 41 -1.18 13.00 7.05
N ALA A 42 -1.48 11.73 7.38
CA ALA A 42 -0.54 10.85 8.08
C ALA A 42 0.55 10.27 7.17
N ILE A 43 0.27 10.08 5.88
CA ILE A 43 1.23 9.49 4.94
C ILE A 43 2.14 10.57 4.35
N VAL A 44 3.26 10.79 5.04
CA VAL A 44 4.31 11.73 4.61
C VAL A 44 5.28 11.13 3.59
N GLY A 45 5.47 9.80 3.59
CA GLY A 45 6.37 9.12 2.65
C GLY A 45 5.77 8.97 1.25
N ASP A 46 6.64 8.84 0.24
CA ASP A 46 6.24 8.59 -1.14
C ASP A 46 6.02 7.10 -1.46
N VAL A 47 6.66 6.22 -0.69
CA VAL A 47 6.54 4.77 -0.80
C VAL A 47 5.72 4.26 0.37
N VAL A 48 4.69 3.48 0.08
CA VAL A 48 3.80 2.90 1.09
C VAL A 48 3.78 1.38 0.94
N ILE A 49 3.98 0.70 2.06
CA ILE A 49 3.78 -0.75 2.17
C ILE A 49 2.38 -0.98 2.74
N SER A 50 1.52 -1.72 2.06
CA SER A 50 0.21 -2.07 2.60
C SER A 50 -0.27 -3.45 2.17
N ALA A 51 -1.28 -3.95 2.88
CA ALA A 51 -2.13 -5.01 2.36
C ALA A 51 -2.88 -4.52 1.11
N ALA A 52 -3.34 -5.43 0.27
CA ALA A 52 -3.95 -5.10 -1.03
C ALA A 52 -5.49 -4.92 -0.94
N GLY A 53 -5.98 -4.28 0.12
CA GLY A 53 -7.39 -3.95 0.27
C GLY A 53 -7.83 -2.87 -0.74
N GLN A 54 -8.94 -3.08 -1.45
CA GLN A 54 -9.35 -2.21 -2.57
C GLN A 54 -9.47 -0.73 -2.20
N ASN A 55 -10.11 -0.41 -1.07
CA ASN A 55 -10.26 0.98 -0.61
C ASN A 55 -8.91 1.63 -0.33
N THR A 56 -8.04 0.92 0.40
CA THR A 56 -6.68 1.40 0.72
C THR A 56 -5.89 1.65 -0.56
N ILE A 57 -5.93 0.73 -1.52
CA ILE A 57 -5.19 0.92 -2.78
C ILE A 57 -5.75 2.11 -3.57
N ALA A 58 -7.07 2.25 -3.70
CA ALA A 58 -7.67 3.37 -4.41
C ALA A 58 -7.27 4.72 -3.80
N GLU A 59 -7.25 4.81 -2.48
CA GLU A 59 -6.83 6.01 -1.75
C GLU A 59 -5.33 6.30 -1.88
N LEU A 60 -4.47 5.30 -1.74
CA LEU A 60 -3.03 5.51 -1.90
C LEU A 60 -2.65 5.89 -3.34
N LEU A 61 -3.32 5.32 -4.34
CA LEU A 61 -3.15 5.71 -5.74
C LEU A 61 -3.64 7.14 -6.00
N SER A 62 -4.74 7.58 -5.35
CA SER A 62 -5.23 8.96 -5.50
C SER A 62 -4.30 9.99 -4.88
N LEU A 63 -3.53 9.58 -3.87
CA LEU A 63 -2.45 10.35 -3.25
C LEU A 63 -1.11 10.26 -3.99
N ASN A 64 -1.09 9.66 -5.19
CA ASN A 64 0.12 9.45 -6.01
C ASN A 64 1.26 8.69 -5.29
N LYS A 65 0.90 7.79 -4.37
CA LYS A 65 1.90 6.99 -3.63
C LYS A 65 2.36 5.80 -4.47
N ARG A 66 3.64 5.44 -4.30
CA ARG A 66 4.24 4.24 -4.89
C ARG A 66 4.05 3.08 -3.95
N LEU A 67 3.52 1.98 -4.47
CA LEU A 67 2.99 0.91 -3.63
C LEU A 67 3.90 -0.31 -3.66
N ILE A 68 4.20 -0.82 -2.47
CA ILE A 68 4.66 -2.19 -2.25
C ILE A 68 3.50 -2.94 -1.58
N LEU A 69 2.99 -3.96 -2.26
CA LEU A 69 1.85 -4.74 -1.78
C LEU A 69 2.35 -5.99 -1.07
N LEU A 70 1.97 -6.15 0.19
CA LEU A 70 2.15 -7.36 0.98
C LEU A 70 0.75 -7.90 1.33
N PRO A 71 0.11 -8.67 0.43
CA PRO A 71 -1.27 -9.10 0.61
C PRO A 71 -1.40 -10.09 1.78
N GLU A 72 -2.44 -9.93 2.60
CA GLU A 72 -2.79 -10.92 3.61
C GLU A 72 -3.59 -12.08 2.97
N PRO A 73 -3.41 -13.34 3.42
CA PRO A 73 -4.31 -14.43 3.05
C PRO A 73 -5.71 -14.15 3.58
N ARG A 74 -6.71 -14.32 2.70
CA ARG A 74 -8.14 -14.13 2.99
C ARG A 74 -8.94 -15.30 2.38
N PRO A 75 -10.16 -15.60 2.87
CA PRO A 75 -10.91 -16.77 2.42
C PRO A 75 -11.07 -16.89 0.89
N TYR A 76 -11.11 -15.77 0.16
CA TYR A 76 -11.26 -15.74 -1.29
C TYR A 76 -9.99 -15.27 -2.02
N ASN A 77 -8.86 -15.16 -1.31
CA ASN A 77 -7.60 -14.64 -1.84
C ASN A 77 -7.73 -13.28 -2.52
N GLU A 78 -8.74 -12.49 -2.16
CA GLU A 78 -9.07 -11.26 -2.87
C GLU A 78 -7.91 -10.26 -2.87
N GLN A 79 -7.16 -10.17 -1.77
CA GLN A 79 -5.97 -9.33 -1.69
C GLN A 79 -4.82 -9.89 -2.54
N VAL A 80 -4.60 -11.21 -2.53
CA VAL A 80 -3.51 -11.83 -3.30
C VAL A 80 -3.75 -11.65 -4.80
N ILE A 81 -4.97 -11.90 -5.26
CA ILE A 81 -5.38 -11.72 -6.66
C ILE A 81 -5.21 -10.25 -7.06
N HIS A 82 -5.72 -9.33 -6.23
CA HIS A 82 -5.63 -7.89 -6.49
C HIS A 82 -4.17 -7.42 -6.57
N ALA A 83 -3.33 -7.80 -5.60
CA ALA A 83 -1.91 -7.43 -5.59
C ALA A 83 -1.17 -7.96 -6.81
N THR A 84 -1.43 -9.22 -7.19
CA THR A 84 -0.81 -9.86 -8.35
C THR A 84 -1.22 -9.16 -9.65
N MET A 85 -2.50 -8.83 -9.80
CA MET A 85 -3.01 -8.12 -10.97
C MET A 85 -2.36 -6.74 -11.13
N LEU A 86 -2.30 -5.96 -10.05
CA LEU A 86 -1.65 -4.64 -10.06
C LEU A 86 -0.15 -4.73 -10.36
N ALA A 87 0.55 -5.73 -9.81
CA ALA A 87 1.96 -5.95 -10.09
C ALA A 87 2.21 -6.34 -11.56
N ASN A 88 1.39 -7.24 -12.11
CA ASN A 88 1.47 -7.64 -13.51
C ASN A 88 1.20 -6.48 -14.48
N GLN A 89 0.33 -5.55 -14.08
CA GLN A 89 0.06 -4.31 -14.82
C GLN A 89 1.08 -3.20 -14.55
N HIS A 90 2.13 -3.48 -13.77
CA HIS A 90 3.17 -2.51 -13.43
C HIS A 90 2.61 -1.27 -12.71
N VAL A 91 1.58 -1.46 -11.88
CA VAL A 91 0.96 -0.43 -11.04
C VAL A 91 1.57 -0.37 -9.65
N ALA A 92 2.02 -1.53 -9.15
CA ALA A 92 2.61 -1.68 -7.84
C ALA A 92 3.73 -2.72 -7.85
N LEU A 93 4.56 -2.72 -6.82
CA LEU A 93 5.52 -3.79 -6.56
C LEU A 93 4.88 -4.82 -5.63
N LEU A 94 5.23 -6.10 -5.79
CA LEU A 94 4.71 -7.19 -4.95
C LEU A 94 5.80 -7.69 -4.00
N ALA A 95 5.48 -7.77 -2.71
CA ALA A 95 6.32 -8.36 -1.68
C ALA A 95 5.77 -9.71 -1.22
N GLN A 96 6.63 -10.47 -0.52
CA GLN A 96 6.25 -11.73 0.13
C GLN A 96 6.73 -11.71 1.58
N GLU A 97 5.97 -12.36 2.47
CA GLU A 97 6.34 -12.47 3.90
C GLU A 97 7.67 -13.21 4.12
N THR A 98 8.06 -14.06 3.16
CA THR A 98 9.28 -14.86 3.18
C THR A 98 10.53 -14.08 2.79
N PHE A 99 10.41 -12.82 2.37
CA PHE A 99 11.56 -12.02 1.97
C PHE A 99 12.54 -11.81 3.12
N SER A 100 13.82 -12.03 2.82
CA SER A 100 14.94 -11.67 3.70
C SER A 100 15.07 -10.15 3.82
N ALA A 101 15.83 -9.67 4.80
CA ALA A 101 16.12 -8.25 4.95
C ALA A 101 16.78 -7.63 3.69
N GLU A 102 17.66 -8.38 3.02
CA GLU A 102 18.30 -7.93 1.77
C GLU A 102 17.27 -7.82 0.62
N GLN A 103 16.37 -8.79 0.49
CA GLN A 103 15.31 -8.74 -0.52
C GLN A 103 14.36 -7.56 -0.27
N TRP A 104 14.03 -7.27 0.99
CA TRP A 104 13.27 -6.07 1.37
C TRP A 104 14.00 -4.79 1.03
N GLN A 105 15.29 -4.68 1.37
CA GLN A 105 16.08 -3.50 1.04
C GLN A 105 16.15 -3.24 -0.46
N ASN A 106 16.38 -4.29 -1.25
CA ASN A 106 16.36 -4.21 -2.72
C ASN A 106 15.00 -3.76 -3.25
N LEU A 107 13.89 -4.23 -2.66
CA LEU A 107 12.54 -3.84 -3.06
C LEU A 107 12.24 -2.38 -2.71
N LEU A 108 12.63 -1.93 -1.52
CA LEU A 108 12.50 -0.54 -1.08
C LEU A 108 13.26 0.40 -2.01
N GLN A 109 14.50 0.07 -2.35
CA GLN A 109 15.29 0.83 -3.32
C GLN A 109 14.61 0.91 -4.68
N LYS A 110 14.10 -0.22 -5.22
CA LYS A 110 13.32 -0.22 -6.46
C LYS A 110 12.10 0.69 -6.38
N ALA A 111 11.38 0.69 -5.25
CA ALA A 111 10.22 1.55 -5.06
C ALA A 111 10.56 3.04 -5.11
N THR A 112 11.76 3.46 -4.67
CA THR A 112 12.20 4.86 -4.72
C THR A 112 12.40 5.44 -6.12
N VAL A 113 12.39 4.60 -7.16
CA VAL A 113 12.45 5.04 -8.57
C VAL A 113 11.32 4.45 -9.42
N PHE A 114 10.42 3.67 -8.80
CA PHE A 114 9.31 3.03 -9.49
C PHE A 114 8.31 4.06 -10.00
N THR A 115 7.94 3.93 -11.28
CA THR A 115 6.92 4.74 -11.93
C THR A 115 5.80 3.83 -12.42
N PRO A 116 4.57 3.94 -11.87
CA PRO A 116 3.43 3.16 -12.33
C PRO A 116 3.14 3.36 -13.82
N SER A 117 2.92 2.28 -14.58
CA SER A 117 2.73 2.34 -16.04
C SER A 117 1.40 2.94 -16.49
N SER A 118 0.39 2.97 -15.65
CA SER A 118 -0.97 3.33 -16.05
C SER A 118 -1.34 4.76 -15.70
N LYS A 119 -1.96 5.42 -16.68
CA LYS A 119 -2.62 6.71 -16.52
C LYS A 119 -4.10 6.48 -16.17
N ASN A 120 -4.70 7.39 -15.41
CA ASN A 120 -6.13 7.37 -15.06
C ASN A 120 -6.59 6.16 -14.22
N LEU A 121 -5.72 5.65 -13.33
CA LEU A 121 -6.10 4.63 -12.35
C LEU A 121 -7.19 5.09 -11.37
N VAL A 122 -7.26 6.40 -11.15
CA VAL A 122 -8.20 7.04 -10.24
C VAL A 122 -9.01 8.09 -10.99
N ASN A 123 -10.24 8.28 -10.55
CA ASN A 123 -11.13 9.31 -11.06
C ASN A 123 -11.71 10.07 -9.87
N ALA A 124 -11.32 11.34 -9.71
CA ALA A 124 -11.78 12.21 -8.63
C ALA A 124 -13.30 12.44 -8.65
N SER A 125 -13.93 12.30 -9.81
CA SER A 125 -15.39 12.42 -9.99
C SER A 125 -16.07 11.05 -10.08
N ALA A 126 -15.43 9.97 -9.64
CA ALA A 126 -16.01 8.63 -9.68
C ALA A 126 -17.37 8.55 -8.95
N PRO A 127 -17.56 9.15 -7.75
CA PRO A 127 -18.85 9.13 -7.06
C PRO A 127 -19.96 9.82 -7.87
N GLU A 128 -19.71 11.00 -8.43
CA GLU A 128 -20.66 11.74 -9.24
C GLU A 128 -20.98 10.99 -10.54
N ALA A 129 -19.95 10.44 -11.19
CA ALA A 129 -20.09 9.70 -12.44
C ALA A 129 -20.94 8.43 -12.26
N ILE A 130 -20.73 7.67 -11.18
CA ILE A 130 -21.54 6.47 -10.92
C ILE A 130 -22.97 6.85 -10.51
N ALA A 131 -23.16 7.91 -9.72
CA ALA A 131 -24.48 8.40 -9.36
C ALA A 131 -25.30 8.81 -10.59
N GLN A 132 -24.68 9.49 -11.56
CA GLN A 132 -25.37 9.84 -12.81
C GLN A 132 -25.71 8.62 -13.66
N LYS A 133 -24.80 7.64 -13.77
CA LYS A 133 -25.09 6.37 -14.47
C LYS A 133 -26.26 5.64 -13.83
N MET A 134 -26.29 5.56 -12.51
CA MET A 134 -27.39 4.93 -11.78
C MET A 134 -28.72 5.62 -12.06
N LYS A 135 -28.78 6.96 -12.04
CA LYS A 135 -30.00 7.70 -12.38
C LYS A 135 -30.53 7.34 -13.77
N ASN A 136 -29.64 7.20 -14.75
CA ASN A 136 -30.01 6.87 -16.13
C ASN A 136 -30.49 5.41 -16.29
N TRP A 137 -30.07 4.48 -15.42
CA TRP A 137 -30.52 3.08 -15.48
C TRP A 137 -31.92 2.88 -14.92
N TYR A 138 -32.32 3.74 -13.99
CA TYR A 138 -33.62 3.67 -13.33
C TYR A 138 -34.63 4.71 -13.87
N ALA A 139 -34.26 5.45 -14.92
CA ALA A 139 -35.13 6.37 -15.66
C ALA A 139 -35.79 5.65 -16.84
#